data_AF-A0A5K1G209-F1
#
_entry.id   AF-A0A5K1G209-F1
#
_cell.length_a   1.000
_cell.length_b   1.000
_cell.length_c   1.000
_cell.angle_alpha   90.00
_cell.angle_beta   90.00
_cell.angle_gamma   90.00
#
_symmetry.space_group_name_H-M   'P 1'
#
loop_
_entity.id
_entity.type
_entity.pdbx_description
1 polymer ?
#
loop_
_entity_poly.entity_id
_entity_poly.type
_entity_poly.pdbx_seq_one_letter_code
_entity_poly.pdbx_strand_id
1 'polypeptide(L)'
;GTAVLLFQPAEEAGIGAKRMIEDGALENVEAIFAVHVSHQHPTAVIGSRPGPLLAGCGFFRAVITGKGGHAGIPHHSIDPVLAASSAVISLQSLVSREANPLDAQ
;
A
#
# COMPACT_ATOMS: atom_id res chain seq x y z
N GLY A 1 -30.99 13.39 15.11
CA GLY A 1 -29.76 12.98 14.41
C GLY A 1 -29.74 11.47 14.28
N THR A 2 -28.93 10.95 13.36
CA THR A 2 -28.81 9.52 13.09
C THR A 2 -27.35 9.12 13.24
N ALA A 3 -27.08 7.99 13.90
CA ALA A 3 -25.75 7.39 13.95
C ALA A 3 -25.77 6.09 13.16
N VAL A 4 -24.83 5.92 12.23
CA VAL A 4 -24.64 4.71 11.42
C VAL A 4 -23.41 3.99 11.93
N LEU A 5 -23.54 2.70 12.26
CA LEU A 5 -22.42 1.88 12.72
C LEU A 5 -21.92 1.03 11.55
N LEU A 6 -20.66 1.21 11.17
CA LEU A 6 -20.01 0.50 10.07
C LEU A 6 -19.04 -0.55 10.61
N PHE A 7 -19.34 -1.82 10.35
CA PHE A 7 -18.45 -2.94 10.66
C PHE A 7 -17.73 -3.37 9.39
N GLN A 8 -16.63 -2.67 9.08
CA GLN A 8 -15.93 -2.84 7.82
C GLN A 8 -15.14 -4.17 7.78
N PRO A 9 -15.36 -5.04 6.77
CA PRO A 9 -14.51 -6.20 6.54
C PRO A 9 -13.25 -5.83 5.74
N ALA A 10 -12.34 -6.78 5.57
CA ALA A 10 -11.27 -6.75 4.56
C ALA A 10 -10.43 -5.44 4.50
N GLU A 11 -10.12 -4.88 5.66
CA GLU A 11 -9.28 -3.67 5.79
C GLU A 11 -7.85 -3.93 5.31
N GLU A 12 -7.22 -5.02 5.78
CA GLU A 12 -5.85 -5.40 5.45
C GLU A 12 -5.60 -5.65 3.95
N ALA A 13 -6.65 -6.00 3.21
CA ALA A 13 -6.59 -6.19 1.76
C ALA A 13 -6.79 -4.88 0.96
N GLY A 14 -7.16 -3.78 1.63
CA GLY A 14 -7.38 -2.48 1.01
C GLY A 14 -8.66 -2.37 0.18
N ILE A 15 -9.61 -3.30 0.30
CA ILE A 15 -10.80 -3.38 -0.57
C ILE A 15 -12.13 -3.16 0.15
N GLY A 16 -12.18 -3.34 1.48
CA GLY A 16 -13.43 -3.35 2.25
C GLY A 16 -14.19 -2.03 2.22
N ALA A 17 -13.53 -0.93 2.61
CA ALA A 17 -14.14 0.39 2.64
C ALA A 17 -14.71 0.82 1.28
N LYS A 18 -13.91 0.63 0.22
CA LYS A 18 -14.33 0.94 -1.16
C LYS A 18 -15.63 0.22 -1.51
N ARG A 19 -15.70 -1.08 -1.22
CA ARG A 19 -16.89 -1.88 -1.55
C ARG A 19 -18.12 -1.44 -0.76
N MET A 20 -17.97 -1.16 0.53
CA MET A 20 -19.08 -0.66 1.35
C MET A 20 -19.61 0.68 0.84
N ILE A 21 -18.73 1.58 0.43
CA ILE A 21 -19.11 2.88 -0.13
C ILE A 21 -19.88 2.69 -1.44
N GLU A 22 -19.40 1.81 -2.33
CA GLU A 22 -20.10 1.45 -3.57
C GLU A 22 -21.49 0.86 -3.31
N ASP A 23 -21.66 0.10 -2.22
CA ASP A 23 -22.94 -0.48 -1.80
C ASP A 23 -23.82 0.50 -0.98
N GLY A 24 -23.45 1.79 -0.91
CA GLY A 24 -24.27 2.87 -0.33
C GLY A 24 -24.08 3.11 1.17
N ALA A 25 -23.05 2.54 1.81
CA ALA A 25 -22.86 2.63 3.27
C ALA A 25 -22.70 4.05 3.82
N LEU A 26 -22.35 5.04 2.97
CA LEU A 26 -22.20 6.44 3.34
C LEU A 26 -23.31 7.34 2.77
N GLU A 27 -24.38 6.77 2.20
CA GLU A 27 -25.51 7.56 1.75
C GLU A 27 -26.14 8.33 2.93
N ASN A 28 -26.33 9.63 2.76
CA ASN A 28 -26.88 10.53 3.79
C ASN A 28 -26.02 10.63 5.08
N VAL A 29 -24.72 10.33 5.01
CA VAL A 29 -23.77 10.53 6.12
C VAL A 29 -23.05 11.87 5.97
N GLU A 30 -23.16 12.73 6.98
CA GLU A 30 -22.54 14.07 6.99
C GLU A 30 -21.10 14.08 7.50
N ALA A 31 -20.75 13.13 8.37
CA ALA A 31 -19.42 13.00 8.95
C ALA A 31 -19.12 11.54 9.28
N ILE A 32 -17.86 11.13 9.13
CA ILE A 32 -17.37 9.80 9.47
C ILE A 32 -16.24 9.91 10.49
N PHE A 33 -16.22 8.99 11.44
CA PHE A 33 -15.18 8.86 12.44
C PHE A 33 -14.65 7.44 12.42
N ALA A 34 -13.34 7.29 12.50
CA ALA A 34 -12.67 6.00 12.61
C ALA A 34 -11.63 6.08 13.72
N VAL A 35 -11.40 4.96 14.40
CA VAL A 35 -10.42 4.83 15.48
C VAL A 35 -9.59 3.57 15.25
N HIS A 36 -8.30 3.66 15.55
CA HIS A 36 -7.40 2.51 15.52
C HIS A 36 -6.63 2.47 16.82
N VAL A 37 -6.56 1.30 17.45
CA VAL A 37 -5.75 1.13 18.67
C VAL A 37 -4.27 1.15 18.30
N SER A 38 -3.45 1.86 19.06
CA SER A 38 -2.02 1.97 18.79
C SER A 38 -1.22 1.57 20.03
N HIS A 39 -0.31 0.63 19.87
CA HIS A 39 0.62 0.22 20.93
C HIS A 39 1.78 1.23 21.12
N GLN A 40 1.87 2.26 20.27
CA GLN A 40 2.93 3.27 20.32
C GLN A 40 2.61 4.41 21.30
N HIS A 41 1.38 4.47 21.82
CA HIS A 41 0.91 5.51 22.71
C HIS A 41 0.44 4.89 24.04
N PRO A 42 0.61 5.59 25.18
CA PRO A 42 0.05 5.14 26.45
C PRO A 42 -1.47 4.98 26.37
N THR A 43 -2.00 4.02 27.14
CA THR A 43 -3.45 3.87 27.33
C THR A 43 -4.07 5.19 27.80
N ALA A 44 -5.30 5.46 27.34
CA ALA A 44 -6.06 6.69 27.61
C ALA A 44 -5.55 7.96 26.90
N VAL A 45 -4.64 7.83 25.92
CA VAL A 45 -4.25 8.92 25.02
C VAL A 45 -4.99 8.82 23.69
N ILE A 46 -5.49 9.95 23.19
CA ILE A 46 -6.07 10.07 21.85
C ILE A 46 -5.20 11.05 21.04
N GLY A 47 -4.64 10.56 19.93
CA GLY A 47 -3.90 11.37 18.97
C GLY A 47 -4.74 11.66 17.73
N SER A 48 -4.70 12.90 17.24
CA SER A 48 -5.31 13.30 15.96
C SER A 48 -4.56 14.49 15.36
N ARG A 49 -4.74 14.71 14.05
CA ARG A 49 -4.15 15.83 13.30
C ARG A 49 -5.12 16.23 12.19
N PRO A 50 -5.29 17.54 11.88
CA PRO A 50 -5.95 17.97 10.66
C PRO A 50 -5.09 17.69 9.42
N GLY A 51 -5.74 17.38 8.29
CA GLY A 51 -5.06 17.02 7.04
C GLY A 51 -4.72 15.52 6.95
N PRO A 52 -3.86 15.11 5.99
CA PRO A 52 -3.44 13.71 5.84
C PRO A 52 -2.87 13.19 7.17
N LEU A 53 -3.21 11.96 7.58
CA LEU A 53 -2.71 11.37 8.83
C LEU A 53 -1.73 10.22 8.55
N LEU A 54 -2.07 9.35 7.61
CA LEU A 54 -1.32 8.17 7.18
C LEU A 54 -0.95 8.28 5.69
N ALA A 55 0.02 7.48 5.25
CA ALA A 55 0.43 7.41 3.85
C ALA A 55 -0.58 6.62 3.00
N GLY A 56 -0.74 6.99 1.73
CA GLY A 56 -1.38 6.14 0.74
C GLY A 56 -0.54 4.89 0.45
N CYS A 57 -1.18 3.75 0.21
CA CYS A 57 -0.49 2.52 -0.15
C CYS A 57 -1.03 1.95 -1.47
N GLY A 58 -0.16 1.24 -2.18
CA GLY A 58 -0.49 0.59 -3.45
C GLY A 58 0.43 -0.59 -3.71
N PHE A 59 -0.05 -1.52 -4.53
CA PHE A 59 0.69 -2.71 -4.91
C PHE A 59 0.76 -2.81 -6.42
N PHE A 60 1.88 -3.32 -6.93
CA PHE A 60 2.03 -3.66 -8.34
C PHE A 60 2.64 -5.05 -8.48
N ARG A 61 2.37 -5.69 -9.62
CA ARG A 61 2.96 -6.97 -9.99
C ARG A 61 3.74 -6.80 -11.28
N ALA A 62 5.04 -7.05 -11.22
CA ALA A 62 5.91 -7.12 -12.40
C ALA A 62 6.20 -8.57 -12.74
N VAL A 63 6.11 -8.92 -14.04
CA VAL A 63 6.47 -10.25 -14.55
C VAL A 63 7.68 -10.11 -15.45
N ILE A 64 8.79 -10.73 -15.05
CA ILE A 64 10.05 -10.74 -15.80
C ILE A 64 10.19 -12.11 -16.46
N THR A 65 10.16 -12.13 -17.79
CA THR A 65 10.21 -13.37 -18.59
C THR A 65 11.57 -13.49 -19.26
N GLY A 66 12.25 -14.61 -19.02
CA GLY A 66 13.52 -14.95 -19.64
C GLY A 66 13.39 -16.05 -20.68
N LYS A 67 14.52 -16.70 -20.99
CA LYS A 67 14.63 -17.84 -21.90
C LYS A 67 15.56 -18.87 -21.28
N GLY A 68 15.04 -20.07 -21.04
CA GLY A 68 15.84 -21.17 -20.48
C GLY A 68 16.98 -21.62 -21.40
N GLY A 69 17.99 -22.25 -20.82
CA GLY A 69 19.14 -22.80 -21.53
C GLY A 69 20.00 -23.67 -20.60
N HIS A 70 21.06 -24.27 -21.16
CA HIS A 70 21.99 -25.08 -20.37
C HIS A 70 22.84 -24.17 -19.46
N ALA A 71 22.93 -24.48 -18.17
CA ALA A 71 23.62 -23.63 -17.19
C ALA A 71 25.12 -23.39 -17.52
N GLY A 72 25.78 -24.36 -18.16
CA GLY A 72 27.16 -24.22 -18.63
C GLY A 72 27.34 -23.36 -19.90
N ILE A 73 26.24 -22.92 -20.53
CA ILE A 73 26.25 -22.16 -21.78
C ILE A 73 25.30 -20.94 -21.65
N PRO A 74 25.57 -20.03 -20.70
CA PRO A 74 24.61 -18.98 -20.32
C PRO A 74 24.30 -17.99 -21.45
N HIS A 75 25.21 -17.80 -22.42
CA HIS A 75 25.02 -16.89 -23.55
C HIS A 75 23.90 -17.32 -24.54
N HIS A 76 23.39 -18.54 -24.42
CA HIS A 76 22.19 -18.98 -25.16
C HIS A 76 20.87 -18.81 -24.36
N SER A 77 20.97 -18.38 -23.10
CA SER A 77 19.84 -18.15 -22.19
C SER A 77 19.62 -16.66 -21.92
N ILE A 78 18.42 -16.30 -21.46
CA ILE A 78 18.11 -14.98 -20.90
C ILE A 78 17.71 -15.24 -19.46
N ASP A 79 18.57 -14.85 -18.52
CA ASP A 79 18.37 -15.13 -17.09
C ASP A 79 17.41 -14.11 -16.45
N PRO A 80 16.18 -14.53 -16.09
CA PRO A 80 15.23 -13.63 -15.43
C PRO A 80 15.61 -13.33 -13.97
N VAL A 81 16.44 -14.17 -13.32
CA VAL A 81 16.87 -13.97 -11.93
C VAL A 81 17.81 -12.78 -11.83
N LEU A 82 18.81 -12.71 -12.72
CA LEU A 82 19.73 -11.58 -12.78
C LEU A 82 18.98 -10.28 -13.10
N ALA A 83 18.06 -10.32 -14.07
CA ALA A 83 17.23 -9.18 -14.43
C ALA A 83 16.35 -8.70 -13.27
N ALA A 84 15.69 -9.62 -12.57
CA ALA A 84 14.86 -9.30 -11.39
C ALA A 84 15.69 -8.70 -10.26
N SER A 85 16.88 -9.25 -10.00
CA SER A 85 17.78 -8.76 -8.96
C SER A 85 18.23 -7.33 -9.25
N SER A 86 18.59 -7.04 -10.50
CA SER A 86 18.93 -5.68 -10.92
C SER A 86 17.76 -4.72 -10.77
N ALA A 87 16.53 -5.14 -11.14
CA ALA A 87 15.35 -4.32 -10.97
C ALA A 87 15.06 -3.98 -9.51
N VAL A 88 15.20 -4.95 -8.59
CA VAL A 88 15.04 -4.73 -7.14
C VAL A 88 16.03 -3.70 -6.61
N ILE A 89 17.29 -3.79 -7.02
CA ILE A 89 18.33 -2.81 -6.64
C ILE A 89 18.00 -1.43 -7.18
N SER A 90 17.63 -1.33 -8.46
CA SER A 90 17.27 -0.06 -9.09
C SER A 90 16.05 0.58 -8.44
N LEU A 91 15.02 -0.19 -8.05
CA LEU A 91 13.83 0.34 -7.38
C LEU A 91 14.14 1.06 -6.06
N GLN A 92 15.28 0.76 -5.41
CA GLN A 92 15.69 1.48 -4.20
C GLN A 92 16.12 2.93 -4.49
N SER A 93 16.43 3.30 -5.75
CA SER A 93 16.76 4.68 -6.12
C SER A 93 15.55 5.61 -6.02
N LEU A 94 14.34 5.09 -6.24
CA LEU A 94 13.11 5.90 -6.23
C LEU A 94 12.97 6.64 -4.90
N VAL A 95 13.05 5.93 -3.78
CA VAL A 95 12.96 6.53 -2.45
C VAL A 95 14.25 7.24 -2.08
N SER A 96 15.41 6.64 -2.34
CA SER A 96 16.67 7.16 -1.80
C SER A 96 17.19 8.38 -2.53
N ARG A 97 16.92 8.54 -3.84
CA ARG A 97 17.53 9.56 -4.73
C ARG A 97 16.51 10.44 -5.45
N GLU A 98 15.32 9.94 -5.76
CA GLU A 98 14.37 10.65 -6.63
C GLU A 98 13.22 11.30 -5.84
N ALA A 99 12.83 10.74 -4.70
CA ALA A 99 11.85 11.34 -3.80
C ALA A 99 12.46 12.47 -2.98
N ASN A 100 11.80 13.63 -2.97
CA ASN A 100 12.15 14.72 -2.04
C ASN A 100 11.73 14.31 -0.62
N PRO A 101 12.65 14.21 0.35
CA PRO A 101 12.32 13.79 1.72
C PRO A 101 11.42 14.79 2.47
N LEU A 102 11.29 16.03 1.97
CA LEU A 102 10.40 17.05 2.53
C LEU A 102 9.02 17.06 1.88
N ASP A 103 8.83 16.30 0.80
CA ASP A 103 7.54 16.16 0.15
C ASP A 103 6.80 14.98 0.79
N ALA A 104 5.72 15.28 1.50
CA ALA A 104 4.84 14.27 2.07
C ALA A 104 3.96 13.74 0.94
N GLN A 105 4.39 12.65 0.29
CA GLN A 105 3.59 11.91 -0.67
C GLN A 105 2.21 11.50 -0.10
#